data_AF-A0A2D2C2M1-F1
#
_entry.id   AF-A0A2D2C2M1-F1
#
_cell.length_a   1.000
_cell.length_b   1.000
_cell.length_c   1.000
_cell.angle_alpha   90.00
_cell.angle_beta   90.00
_cell.angle_gamma   90.00
#
_symmetry.space_group_name_H-M   'P 1'
#
loop_
_entity.id
_entity.type
_entity.pdbx_description
1 polymer ?
#
loop_
_entity_poly.entity_id
_entity_poly.type
_entity_poly.pdbx_seq_one_letter_code
_entity_poly.pdbx_strand_id
1 'polypeptide(L)'
;MKQHLIECGVTAASCEEAIAMNVHGPSKNVNLRIDYISRTMLSNLPDLLIDLLEVAAYVYCADQRLVRGSEQLSKFGENWRRSLRFSIPVRELEVWQDPEVQDALIDTLGFLSDDSYTFDFRQADTPVQPKELYFKDLIDPADEHDGVALFSGGVDSFAGAVTDLVVNGRSLTLVGHYSSTKVRSVQEGLIAELKRKGFDRHLSYVPVWVSNEGVRAREFTQRTRSFLFACLGFVVARMSGKDSFSFYENGVVSINLPLAGDVVGGRATRTTHPRVLRGLEHLFSLLLDRQIQIHTPLQWLTKTEVTEKIAAAGMPDLLSRTVSCTRPRKWTEGQKHCGVCSQCIDRRFGILAAGLGEHDPSARYMHDLLLDDRSGGDDLRMALAYVSLFKKILATPKARFLVDFPEIVSAVGHFPGVPTSEAGDRLYDLFQRHAKSVEEVIASAVKEHSTALFRNELPAASLLAACYNRSHIEVAPPSNYDADAKAFMDRLSAPMLEFAFDDDRKRVNFRGDLALEGANFKLVAALIEAFRTAKKRQTDVPYLPAPDLAQRIGVSDQSMRQQLKRLREALEPLNVSMGIPMDQDSFVQTKERAGYRLNPQCREISVADIVDGIPSGSAN
;
A
#
# COMPACT_ATOMS: atom_id res chain seq x y z
N MET A 1 13.19 7.91 5.83
CA MET A 1 11.78 7.88 5.36
C MET A 1 11.30 9.31 5.30
N LYS A 2 10.65 9.76 4.20
CA LYS A 2 10.15 11.14 4.12
C LYS A 2 8.95 11.30 5.06
N GLN A 3 9.03 12.27 5.96
CA GLN A 3 7.96 12.62 6.88
C GLN A 3 7.04 13.64 6.23
N HIS A 4 5.73 13.45 6.39
CA HIS A 4 4.69 14.36 5.93
C HIS A 4 3.81 14.75 7.09
N LEU A 5 3.63 16.06 7.28
CA LEU A 5 2.69 16.61 8.27
C LEU A 5 1.36 16.91 7.56
N ILE A 6 0.27 16.38 8.08
CA ILE A 6 -1.09 16.58 7.59
C ILE A 6 -1.91 17.23 8.70
N GLU A 7 -2.41 18.42 8.46
CA GLU A 7 -3.20 19.20 9.41
C GLU A 7 -4.64 19.23 8.92
N CYS A 8 -5.52 18.58 9.67
CA CYS A 8 -6.92 18.41 9.31
C CYS A 8 -7.81 19.45 10.03
N GLY A 9 -8.93 19.81 9.41
CA GLY A 9 -9.87 20.80 9.92
C GLY A 9 -9.28 22.20 10.11
N VAL A 10 -8.28 22.57 9.30
CA VAL A 10 -7.67 23.92 9.28
C VAL A 10 -7.92 24.60 7.92
N THR A 11 -7.85 25.94 7.90
CA THR A 11 -8.03 26.72 6.67
C THR A 11 -6.74 26.81 5.84
N ALA A 12 -5.59 26.80 6.51
CA ALA A 12 -4.26 26.87 5.91
C ALA A 12 -3.27 26.03 6.73
N ALA A 13 -2.17 25.65 6.09
CA ALA A 13 -1.11 24.88 6.73
C ALA A 13 -0.25 25.78 7.63
N SER A 14 0.25 25.26 8.75
CA SER A 14 1.11 25.98 9.69
C SER A 14 2.50 26.29 9.12
N CYS A 15 2.97 25.48 8.16
CA CYS A 15 4.24 25.67 7.46
C CYS A 15 4.16 25.20 5.99
N GLU A 16 5.14 25.57 5.16
CA GLU A 16 5.16 25.22 3.74
C GLU A 16 5.22 23.71 3.46
N GLU A 17 5.74 22.92 4.41
CA GLU A 17 5.90 21.47 4.26
C GLU A 17 4.67 20.67 4.72
N ALA A 18 3.70 21.33 5.37
CA ALA A 18 2.48 20.72 5.88
C ALA A 18 1.33 20.76 4.86
N ILE A 19 0.44 19.76 4.92
CA ILE A 19 -0.73 19.67 4.06
C ILE A 19 -1.98 19.98 4.87
N ALA A 20 -2.60 21.13 4.60
CA ALA A 20 -3.91 21.45 5.15
C ALA A 20 -5.02 20.66 4.45
N MET A 21 -5.89 20.03 5.22
CA MET A 21 -7.05 19.28 4.75
C MET A 21 -8.29 19.72 5.50
N ASN A 22 -9.40 19.93 4.81
CA ASN A 22 -10.65 20.33 5.45
C ASN A 22 -11.87 19.76 4.72
N VAL A 23 -12.80 19.18 5.48
CA VAL A 23 -14.08 18.64 4.97
C VAL A 23 -15.21 19.68 4.94
N HIS A 24 -15.04 20.83 5.62
CA HIS A 24 -16.07 21.85 5.78
C HIS A 24 -15.56 23.27 5.46
N GLY A 25 -16.51 24.20 5.35
CA GLY A 25 -16.24 25.65 5.23
C GLY A 25 -15.69 26.09 3.86
N PRO A 26 -15.37 27.38 3.72
CA PRO A 26 -14.88 27.97 2.46
C PRO A 26 -13.54 27.38 1.97
N SER A 27 -12.73 26.84 2.89
CA SER A 27 -11.44 26.21 2.61
C SER A 27 -11.54 24.69 2.36
N LYS A 28 -12.75 24.16 2.15
CA LYS A 28 -12.99 22.73 1.91
C LYS A 28 -12.18 22.24 0.72
N ASN A 29 -11.38 21.21 0.95
CA ASN A 29 -10.58 20.53 -0.08
C ASN A 29 -10.68 18.99 -0.01
N VAL A 30 -11.49 18.48 0.92
CA VAL A 30 -11.92 17.10 1.02
C VAL A 30 -13.44 17.07 0.89
N ASN A 31 -13.95 16.44 -0.15
CA ASN A 31 -15.37 16.21 -0.28
C ASN A 31 -15.75 14.94 0.50
N LEU A 32 -16.56 15.09 1.54
CA LEU A 32 -17.17 14.01 2.31
C LEU A 32 -18.68 14.28 2.41
N ARG A 33 -19.47 13.56 1.63
CA ARG A 33 -20.93 13.77 1.55
C ARG A 33 -21.68 12.80 2.46
N ILE A 34 -21.63 13.08 3.77
CA ILE A 34 -22.36 12.29 4.79
C ILE A 34 -23.90 12.47 4.68
N ASP A 35 -24.36 13.52 4.01
CA ASP A 35 -25.79 13.82 3.80
C ASP A 35 -26.53 12.67 3.12
N TYR A 36 -25.86 11.89 2.27
CA TYR A 36 -26.44 10.69 1.67
C TYR A 36 -26.80 9.62 2.70
N ILE A 37 -25.97 9.45 3.74
CA ILE A 37 -26.22 8.47 4.80
C ILE A 37 -27.41 8.96 5.64
N SER A 38 -27.34 10.20 6.16
CA SER A 38 -28.41 10.74 7.03
C SER A 38 -29.78 10.77 6.34
N ARG A 39 -29.82 11.12 5.05
CA ARG A 39 -31.07 11.14 4.25
C ARG A 39 -31.62 9.75 3.97
N THR A 40 -30.75 8.79 3.66
CA THR A 40 -31.20 7.41 3.36
C THR A 40 -31.62 6.69 4.63
N MET A 41 -30.95 6.97 5.75
CA MET A 41 -31.22 6.37 7.06
C MET A 41 -32.22 7.16 7.92
N LEU A 42 -32.71 8.31 7.42
CA LEU A 42 -33.63 9.22 8.11
C LEU A 42 -33.25 9.47 9.58
N SER A 43 -31.97 9.72 9.84
CA SER A 43 -31.44 9.89 11.19
C SER A 43 -30.13 10.66 11.23
N ASN A 44 -29.88 11.34 12.34
CA ASN A 44 -28.60 12.01 12.59
C ASN A 44 -27.54 10.99 13.03
N LEU A 45 -26.33 11.16 12.49
CA LEU A 45 -25.17 10.38 12.89
C LEU A 45 -24.68 10.79 14.29
N PRO A 46 -24.35 9.84 15.18
CA PRO A 46 -23.61 10.11 16.41
C PRO A 46 -22.27 10.78 16.13
N ASP A 47 -21.83 11.67 17.03
CA ASP A 47 -20.61 12.48 16.85
C ASP A 47 -19.37 11.61 16.64
N LEU A 48 -19.24 10.49 17.36
CA LEU A 48 -18.17 9.50 17.16
C LEU A 48 -18.14 8.89 15.75
N LEU A 49 -19.31 8.59 15.17
CA LEU A 49 -19.39 8.04 13.81
C LEU A 49 -19.04 9.09 12.75
N ILE A 50 -19.34 10.37 13.02
CA ILE A 50 -18.90 11.48 12.17
C ILE A 50 -17.37 11.60 12.23
N ASP A 51 -16.78 11.58 13.43
CA ASP A 51 -15.33 11.61 13.60
C ASP A 51 -14.65 10.48 12.82
N LEU A 52 -15.16 9.25 12.90
CA LEU A 52 -14.62 8.10 12.16
C LEU A 52 -14.65 8.33 10.64
N LEU A 53 -15.74 8.87 10.09
CA LEU A 53 -15.83 9.18 8.66
C LEU A 53 -14.89 10.30 8.24
N GLU A 54 -14.71 11.32 9.08
CA GLU A 54 -13.76 12.41 8.84
C GLU A 54 -12.32 11.88 8.86
N VAL A 55 -11.92 11.11 9.88
CA VAL A 55 -10.61 10.44 9.97
C VAL A 55 -10.35 9.59 8.72
N ALA A 56 -11.32 8.77 8.32
CA ALA A 56 -11.20 7.91 7.15
C ALA A 56 -11.09 8.71 5.83
N ALA A 57 -11.85 9.79 5.68
CA ALA A 57 -11.78 10.66 4.53
C ALA A 57 -10.43 11.38 4.43
N TYR A 58 -9.89 11.87 5.56
CA TYR A 58 -8.57 12.48 5.61
C TYR A 58 -7.46 11.50 5.24
N VAL A 59 -7.45 10.31 5.84
CA VAL A 59 -6.46 9.26 5.54
C VAL A 59 -6.51 8.86 4.06
N TYR A 60 -7.70 8.65 3.49
CA TYR A 60 -7.90 8.32 2.08
C TYR A 60 -7.44 9.45 1.14
N CYS A 61 -7.82 10.69 1.43
CA CYS A 61 -7.47 11.82 0.58
C CYS A 61 -5.99 12.17 0.66
N ALA A 62 -5.35 12.02 1.82
CA ALA A 62 -3.91 12.19 2.01
C ALA A 62 -3.12 11.13 1.23
N ASP A 63 -3.56 9.86 1.27
CA ASP A 63 -2.95 8.76 0.51
C ASP A 63 -2.87 9.09 -0.99
N GLN A 64 -3.89 9.77 -1.53
CA GLN A 64 -3.94 10.21 -2.93
C GLN A 64 -3.11 11.45 -3.27
N ARG A 65 -2.78 12.30 -2.29
CA ARG A 65 -2.01 13.55 -2.50
C ARG A 65 -0.50 13.30 -2.49
N LEU A 66 -0.06 12.31 -1.69
CA LEU A 66 1.35 12.02 -1.44
C LEU A 66 1.84 10.87 -2.31
N VAL A 67 2.89 11.07 -3.11
CA VAL A 67 3.35 10.06 -4.09
C VAL A 67 4.32 9.06 -3.44
N ARG A 68 4.20 7.76 -3.74
CA ARG A 68 5.07 6.68 -3.27
C ARG A 68 6.33 6.42 -4.13
N GLY A 69 6.75 7.41 -4.93
CA GLY A 69 7.78 7.26 -5.98
C GLY A 69 7.23 6.83 -7.34
N SER A 70 8.09 6.32 -8.24
CA SER A 70 7.67 5.80 -9.55
C SER A 70 7.40 4.28 -9.50
N GLU A 71 6.52 3.79 -10.38
CA GLU A 71 6.29 2.35 -10.56
C GLU A 71 7.56 1.60 -11.00
N GLN A 72 8.53 2.31 -11.59
CA GLN A 72 9.83 1.77 -12.02
C GLN A 72 10.84 1.58 -10.87
N LEU A 73 10.46 1.87 -9.61
CA LEU A 73 11.26 1.58 -8.42
C LEU A 73 12.71 2.09 -8.48
N SER A 74 12.93 3.29 -9.02
CA SER A 74 14.26 3.89 -8.98
C SER A 74 14.76 4.01 -7.53
N LYS A 75 16.03 3.68 -7.28
CA LYS A 75 16.65 3.65 -5.95
C LYS A 75 15.99 2.66 -4.95
N PHE A 76 15.72 1.43 -5.37
CA PHE A 76 15.22 0.35 -4.49
C PHE A 76 13.88 0.66 -3.76
N GLY A 77 13.07 1.59 -4.29
CA GLY A 77 11.80 1.96 -3.67
C GLY A 77 11.94 2.79 -2.40
N GLU A 78 13.03 3.59 -2.28
CA GLU A 78 13.28 4.50 -1.14
C GLU A 78 12.07 5.37 -0.75
N ASN A 79 11.26 5.77 -1.73
CA ASN A 79 10.07 6.61 -1.53
C ASN A 79 8.76 5.83 -1.33
N TRP A 80 8.80 4.49 -1.33
CA TRP A 80 7.60 3.65 -1.27
C TRP A 80 6.86 3.76 0.07
N ARG A 81 7.63 3.71 1.16
CA ARG A 81 7.13 3.86 2.54
C ARG A 81 7.18 5.32 2.94
N ARG A 82 6.06 5.85 3.40
CA ARG A 82 5.94 7.24 3.87
C ARG A 82 5.71 7.24 5.38
N SER A 83 6.16 8.29 6.06
CA SER A 83 5.78 8.56 7.44
C SER A 83 4.74 9.69 7.42
N LEU A 84 3.52 9.40 7.86
CA LEU A 84 2.36 10.29 7.81
C LEU A 84 1.94 10.67 9.23
N ARG A 85 2.11 11.95 9.59
CA ARG A 85 1.65 12.49 10.87
C ARG A 85 0.40 13.32 10.66
N PHE A 86 -0.72 12.90 11.24
CA PHE A 86 -2.00 13.59 11.16
C PHE A 86 -2.25 14.36 12.45
N SER A 87 -2.70 15.62 12.35
CA SER A 87 -3.36 16.34 13.44
C SER A 87 -4.83 16.52 13.09
N ILE A 88 -5.75 15.90 13.83
CA ILE A 88 -7.17 15.80 13.47
C ILE A 88 -8.07 16.31 14.60
N PRO A 89 -8.96 17.28 14.34
CA PRO A 89 -10.00 17.65 15.29
C PRO A 89 -11.08 16.58 15.34
N VAL A 90 -11.42 16.13 16.55
CA VAL A 90 -12.45 15.12 16.83
C VAL A 90 -13.35 15.61 17.96
N ARG A 91 -14.60 15.15 17.96
CA ARG A 91 -15.63 15.55 18.93
C ARG A 91 -15.50 14.73 20.21
N GLU A 92 -15.31 13.42 20.06
CA GLU A 92 -15.14 12.47 21.18
C GLU A 92 -13.67 12.24 21.51
N LEU A 93 -12.98 13.29 21.98
CA LEU A 93 -11.53 13.30 22.13
C LEU A 93 -10.99 12.19 23.05
N GLU A 94 -11.68 11.91 24.15
CA GLU A 94 -11.27 10.88 25.12
C GLU A 94 -11.18 9.50 24.47
N VAL A 95 -12.13 9.15 23.60
CA VAL A 95 -12.15 7.86 22.87
C VAL A 95 -10.98 7.78 21.88
N TRP A 96 -10.70 8.85 21.14
CA TRP A 96 -9.61 8.87 20.16
C TRP A 96 -8.22 9.00 20.79
N GLN A 97 -8.12 9.49 22.02
CA GLN A 97 -6.87 9.54 22.80
C GLN A 97 -6.59 8.24 23.55
N ASP A 98 -7.53 7.31 23.59
CA ASP A 98 -7.31 5.98 24.15
C ASP A 98 -6.14 5.28 23.41
N PRO A 99 -5.10 4.82 24.14
CA PRO A 99 -3.95 4.15 23.53
C PRO A 99 -4.32 2.91 22.71
N GLU A 100 -5.30 2.11 23.14
CA GLU A 100 -5.71 0.90 22.42
C GLU A 100 -6.38 1.26 21.08
N VAL A 101 -7.19 2.32 21.06
CA VAL A 101 -7.81 2.83 19.82
C VAL A 101 -6.74 3.33 18.84
N GLN A 102 -5.74 4.07 19.33
CA GLN A 102 -4.65 4.57 18.49
C GLN A 102 -3.79 3.44 17.94
N ASP A 103 -3.39 2.49 18.78
CA ASP A 103 -2.57 1.34 18.38
C ASP A 103 -3.31 0.50 17.34
N ALA A 104 -4.60 0.19 17.56
CA ALA A 104 -5.43 -0.54 16.59
C ALA A 104 -5.53 0.19 15.25
N LEU A 105 -5.70 1.52 15.26
CA LEU A 105 -5.76 2.34 14.05
C LEU A 105 -4.41 2.35 13.30
N ILE A 106 -3.32 2.59 14.01
CA ILE A 106 -1.95 2.68 13.46
C ILE A 106 -1.53 1.34 12.86
N ASP A 107 -1.71 0.24 13.59
CA ASP A 107 -1.31 -1.10 13.16
C ASP A 107 -2.13 -1.56 11.94
N THR A 108 -3.44 -1.31 11.96
CA THR A 108 -4.33 -1.68 10.85
C THR A 108 -3.96 -0.91 9.58
N LEU A 109 -3.79 0.41 9.68
CA LEU A 109 -3.42 1.24 8.54
C LEU A 109 -2.00 0.95 8.06
N GLY A 110 -1.05 0.74 8.97
CA GLY A 110 0.33 0.42 8.65
C GLY A 110 0.46 -0.90 7.90
N PHE A 111 -0.27 -1.94 8.35
CA PHE A 111 -0.31 -3.20 7.61
C PHE A 111 -1.06 -3.08 6.28
N LEU A 112 -2.13 -2.29 6.20
CA LEU A 112 -2.90 -2.09 4.97
C LEU A 112 -2.10 -1.37 3.88
N SER A 113 -1.35 -0.33 4.23
CA SER A 113 -0.74 0.60 3.28
C SER A 113 0.78 0.54 3.19
N ASP A 114 1.46 -0.16 4.11
CA ASP A 114 2.91 -0.19 4.26
C ASP A 114 3.54 1.18 4.63
N ASP A 115 2.72 2.16 5.04
CA ASP A 115 3.18 3.43 5.61
C ASP A 115 3.30 3.36 7.15
N SER A 116 4.00 4.33 7.72
CA SER A 116 4.00 4.58 9.16
C SER A 116 3.05 5.74 9.49
N TYR A 117 2.19 5.56 10.48
CA TYR A 117 1.20 6.55 10.90
C TYR A 117 1.49 7.08 12.30
N THR A 118 1.17 8.35 12.52
CA THR A 118 1.09 8.96 13.85
C THR A 118 -0.12 9.87 13.87
N PHE A 119 -0.93 9.81 14.91
CA PHE A 119 -2.13 10.63 15.06
C PHE A 119 -2.01 11.52 16.29
N ASP A 120 -2.37 12.79 16.10
CA ASP A 120 -2.48 13.82 17.12
C ASP A 120 -3.93 14.31 17.10
N PHE A 121 -4.75 13.79 18.00
CA PHE A 121 -6.15 14.16 18.10
C PHE A 121 -6.32 15.38 18.99
N ARG A 122 -7.10 16.36 18.51
CA ARG A 122 -7.42 17.61 19.22
C ARG A 122 -8.92 17.80 19.33
N GLN A 123 -9.39 18.54 20.33
CA GLN A 123 -10.82 18.80 20.49
C GLN A 123 -11.36 19.62 19.31
N ALA A 124 -12.52 19.23 18.78
CA ALA A 124 -13.30 20.01 17.83
C ALA A 124 -14.26 20.96 18.55
N ASP A 125 -14.35 22.21 18.09
CA ASP A 125 -15.28 23.22 18.62
C ASP A 125 -16.71 23.02 18.06
N THR A 126 -17.52 22.13 18.66
CA THR A 126 -18.97 21.86 18.39
C THR A 126 -19.35 21.53 16.92
N PRO A 127 -20.49 20.86 16.62
CA PRO A 127 -20.67 20.22 15.31
C PRO A 127 -20.90 21.23 14.18
N VAL A 128 -20.10 21.09 13.12
CA VAL A 128 -20.13 21.94 11.90
C VAL A 128 -21.35 21.63 11.00
N GLN A 129 -22.02 20.50 11.20
CA GLN A 129 -23.25 20.14 10.46
C GLN A 129 -24.49 20.47 11.30
N PRO A 130 -25.50 21.16 10.75
CA PRO A 130 -26.80 21.28 11.41
C PRO A 130 -27.38 19.87 11.61
N LYS A 131 -27.67 19.49 12.86
CA LYS A 131 -28.47 18.29 13.14
C LYS A 131 -29.86 18.53 12.55
N GLU A 132 -30.19 17.86 11.44
CA GLU A 132 -31.51 17.97 10.83
C GLU A 132 -32.54 17.27 11.73
N LEU A 133 -33.76 17.82 11.83
CA LEU A 133 -34.83 17.20 12.61
C LEU A 133 -35.40 16.01 11.84
N TYR A 134 -34.73 14.87 11.93
CA TYR A 134 -35.30 13.59 11.49
C TYR A 134 -36.18 13.02 12.60
N PHE A 135 -37.44 12.71 12.28
CA PHE A 135 -38.36 12.04 13.21
C PHE A 135 -38.01 10.55 13.24
N LYS A 136 -37.43 10.07 14.36
CA LYS A 136 -37.04 8.67 14.58
C LYS A 136 -38.17 7.65 14.38
N ASP A 137 -39.43 8.08 14.48
CA ASP A 137 -40.61 7.21 14.47
C ASP A 137 -41.23 6.99 13.07
N LEU A 138 -40.58 7.46 11.99
CA LEU A 138 -41.05 7.29 10.60
C LEU A 138 -40.46 6.08 9.87
N ILE A 139 -39.51 5.37 10.47
CA ILE A 139 -38.92 4.15 9.88
C ILE A 139 -39.78 2.97 10.34
N ASP A 140 -40.51 2.37 9.41
CA ASP A 140 -41.26 1.14 9.66
C ASP A 140 -40.24 0.02 9.98
N PRO A 141 -40.37 -0.73 11.09
CA PRO A 141 -39.55 -1.91 11.34
C PRO A 141 -39.57 -2.94 10.19
N ALA A 142 -40.58 -2.89 9.32
CA ALA A 142 -40.68 -3.70 8.11
C ALA A 142 -39.73 -3.25 6.96
N ASP A 143 -39.10 -2.07 7.06
CA ASP A 143 -38.13 -1.53 6.10
C ASP A 143 -36.66 -1.88 6.45
N GLU A 144 -36.44 -2.68 7.50
CA GLU A 144 -35.10 -3.04 7.96
C GLU A 144 -34.53 -4.23 7.16
N HIS A 145 -33.60 -3.97 6.24
CA HIS A 145 -32.93 -5.02 5.44
C HIS A 145 -32.15 -6.01 6.34
N ASP A 146 -32.06 -7.28 5.94
CA ASP A 146 -31.40 -8.37 6.68
C ASP A 146 -29.88 -8.20 6.85
N GLY A 147 -29.24 -7.35 6.04
CA GLY A 147 -27.80 -7.19 6.07
C GLY A 147 -27.32 -5.91 5.39
N VAL A 148 -26.13 -5.46 5.79
CA VAL A 148 -25.40 -4.39 5.12
C VAL A 148 -24.20 -4.98 4.42
N ALA A 149 -23.96 -4.58 3.17
CA ALA A 149 -22.81 -5.06 2.41
C ALA A 149 -22.20 -3.96 1.54
N LEU A 150 -20.89 -4.02 1.39
CA LEU A 150 -20.15 -3.08 0.55
C LEU A 150 -20.29 -3.45 -0.93
N PHE A 151 -20.56 -2.44 -1.76
CA PHE A 151 -20.85 -2.60 -3.18
C PHE A 151 -19.97 -1.71 -4.06
N SER A 152 -18.95 -2.31 -4.67
CA SER A 152 -18.01 -1.58 -5.54
C SER A 152 -18.49 -1.47 -6.99
N GLY A 153 -19.41 -2.34 -7.41
CA GLY A 153 -19.84 -2.51 -8.80
C GLY A 153 -18.96 -3.45 -9.63
N GLY A 154 -17.98 -4.11 -9.01
CA GLY A 154 -17.19 -5.19 -9.62
C GLY A 154 -17.88 -6.55 -9.54
N VAL A 155 -17.31 -7.56 -10.22
CA VAL A 155 -17.84 -8.95 -10.28
C VAL A 155 -18.16 -9.48 -8.90
N ASP A 156 -17.22 -9.37 -7.96
CA ASP A 156 -17.31 -10.02 -6.65
C ASP A 156 -18.41 -9.40 -5.79
N SER A 157 -18.43 -8.07 -5.72
CA SER A 157 -19.50 -7.35 -5.02
C SER A 157 -20.88 -7.61 -5.61
N PHE A 158 -20.95 -7.82 -6.93
CA PHE A 158 -22.19 -8.17 -7.60
C PHE A 158 -22.58 -9.62 -7.35
N ALA A 159 -21.64 -10.56 -7.45
CA ALA A 159 -21.84 -11.98 -7.14
C ALA A 159 -22.33 -12.20 -5.70
N GLY A 160 -21.73 -11.50 -4.74
CA GLY A 160 -22.16 -11.54 -3.35
C GLY A 160 -23.57 -10.99 -3.16
N ALA A 161 -23.86 -9.81 -3.74
CA ALA A 161 -25.19 -9.21 -3.69
C ALA A 161 -26.27 -10.12 -4.30
N VAL A 162 -26.04 -10.70 -5.49
CA VAL A 162 -27.01 -11.61 -6.10
C VAL A 162 -27.11 -12.93 -5.36
N THR A 163 -26.03 -13.43 -4.75
CA THR A 163 -26.10 -14.64 -3.91
C THR A 163 -27.04 -14.40 -2.73
N ASP A 164 -26.88 -13.28 -2.03
CA ASP A 164 -27.73 -13.00 -0.87
C ASP A 164 -29.16 -12.65 -1.26
N LEU A 165 -29.37 -11.84 -2.30
CA LEU A 165 -30.71 -11.45 -2.77
C LEU A 165 -31.49 -12.61 -3.40
N VAL A 166 -30.85 -13.40 -4.28
CA VAL A 166 -31.52 -14.40 -5.12
C VAL A 166 -31.49 -15.77 -4.46
N VAL A 167 -30.31 -16.23 -4.04
CA VAL A 167 -30.12 -17.60 -3.57
C VAL A 167 -30.56 -17.72 -2.11
N ASN A 168 -30.19 -16.75 -1.27
CA ASN A 168 -30.51 -16.78 0.15
C ASN A 168 -31.83 -16.07 0.50
N GLY A 169 -32.44 -15.35 -0.46
CA GLY A 169 -33.70 -14.62 -0.24
C GLY A 169 -33.59 -13.49 0.78
N ARG A 170 -32.38 -12.98 1.04
CA ARG A 170 -32.11 -11.92 2.01
C ARG A 170 -32.30 -10.55 1.38
N SER A 171 -32.71 -9.60 2.19
CA SER A 171 -32.77 -8.19 1.85
C SER A 171 -31.46 -7.48 2.24
N LEU A 172 -30.97 -6.53 1.43
CA LEU A 172 -29.67 -5.88 1.63
C LEU A 172 -29.73 -4.35 1.54
N THR A 173 -29.00 -3.69 2.43
CA THR A 173 -28.52 -2.32 2.21
C THR A 173 -27.11 -2.35 1.63
N LEU A 174 -26.99 -2.00 0.34
CA LEU A 174 -25.71 -1.92 -0.34
C LEU A 174 -25.07 -0.53 -0.16
N VAL A 175 -23.82 -0.49 0.27
CA VAL A 175 -23.07 0.76 0.49
C VAL A 175 -22.05 0.94 -0.61
N GLY A 176 -22.18 2.00 -1.39
CA GLY A 176 -21.26 2.33 -2.48
C GLY A 176 -20.35 3.49 -2.13
N HIS A 177 -19.05 3.35 -2.41
CA HIS A 177 -18.13 4.48 -2.46
C HIS A 177 -17.77 4.78 -3.91
N TYR A 178 -17.92 6.04 -4.31
CA TYR A 178 -17.47 6.53 -5.60
C TYR A 178 -16.56 7.76 -5.48
N SER A 179 -15.46 7.72 -6.22
CA SER A 179 -14.51 8.84 -6.37
C SER A 179 -14.67 9.59 -7.69
N SER A 180 -15.60 9.13 -8.55
CA SER A 180 -15.96 9.77 -9.82
C SER A 180 -17.38 9.38 -10.24
N THR A 181 -18.00 10.22 -11.06
CA THR A 181 -19.35 9.97 -11.62
C THR A 181 -19.42 8.71 -12.49
N LYS A 182 -18.32 8.31 -13.14
CA LYS A 182 -18.25 7.06 -13.91
C LYS A 182 -18.45 5.81 -13.05
N VAL A 183 -17.84 5.79 -11.85
CA VAL A 183 -18.00 4.68 -10.89
C VAL A 183 -19.43 4.65 -10.36
N ARG A 184 -19.97 5.83 -10.00
CA ARG A 184 -21.37 5.97 -9.55
C ARG A 184 -22.36 5.41 -10.59
N SER A 185 -22.20 5.78 -11.86
CA SER A 185 -23.06 5.31 -12.96
C SER A 185 -23.06 3.79 -13.12
N VAL A 186 -21.91 3.12 -12.92
CA VAL A 186 -21.84 1.64 -12.93
C VAL A 186 -22.64 1.06 -11.77
N GLN A 187 -22.43 1.58 -10.55
CA GLN A 187 -23.11 1.09 -9.35
C GLN A 187 -24.63 1.29 -9.47
N GLU A 188 -25.08 2.52 -9.73
CA GLU A 188 -26.51 2.84 -9.90
C GLU A 188 -27.16 2.05 -11.04
N GLY A 189 -26.44 1.83 -12.14
CA GLY A 189 -26.91 1.00 -13.25
C GLY A 189 -27.16 -0.45 -12.85
N LEU A 190 -26.27 -1.06 -12.07
CA LEU A 190 -26.46 -2.42 -11.56
C LEU A 190 -27.61 -2.49 -10.55
N ILE A 191 -27.73 -1.50 -9.66
CA ILE A 191 -28.85 -1.41 -8.71
C ILE A 191 -30.18 -1.30 -9.44
N ALA A 192 -30.28 -0.45 -10.46
CA ALA A 192 -31.48 -0.30 -11.27
C ALA A 192 -31.87 -1.61 -11.99
N GLU A 193 -30.90 -2.38 -12.48
CA GLU A 193 -31.15 -3.68 -13.09
C GLU A 193 -31.65 -4.72 -12.07
N LEU A 194 -31.09 -4.75 -10.85
CA LEU A 194 -31.58 -5.61 -9.77
C LEU A 194 -33.02 -5.24 -9.39
N LYS A 195 -33.33 -3.95 -9.24
CA LYS A 195 -34.69 -3.47 -8.97
C LYS A 195 -35.66 -3.87 -10.08
N ARG A 196 -35.26 -3.71 -11.36
CA ARG A 196 -36.04 -4.12 -12.54
C ARG A 196 -36.31 -5.63 -12.58
N LYS A 197 -35.40 -6.45 -12.06
CA LYS A 197 -35.56 -7.90 -11.92
C LYS A 197 -36.40 -8.31 -10.69
N GLY A 198 -37.01 -7.36 -9.97
CA GLY A 198 -37.99 -7.62 -8.91
C GLY A 198 -37.48 -7.45 -7.47
N PHE A 199 -36.23 -7.00 -7.28
CA PHE A 199 -35.63 -6.89 -5.94
C PHE A 199 -35.82 -5.52 -5.27
N ASP A 200 -36.69 -4.65 -5.79
CA ASP A 200 -36.83 -3.26 -5.31
C ASP A 200 -37.15 -3.14 -3.82
N ARG A 201 -38.02 -4.00 -3.29
CA ARG A 201 -38.37 -4.03 -1.87
C ARG A 201 -37.29 -4.66 -0.99
N HIS A 202 -36.41 -5.46 -1.57
CA HIS A 202 -35.35 -6.19 -0.85
C HIS A 202 -33.98 -5.51 -0.97
N LEU A 203 -33.91 -4.33 -1.61
CA LEU A 203 -32.64 -3.69 -1.93
C LEU A 203 -32.69 -2.17 -1.70
N SER A 204 -31.90 -1.72 -0.72
CA SER A 204 -31.54 -0.32 -0.55
C SER A 204 -30.10 -0.07 -1.01
N TYR A 205 -29.80 1.17 -1.42
CA TYR A 205 -28.46 1.55 -1.87
C TYR A 205 -28.07 2.93 -1.33
N VAL A 206 -26.91 3.01 -0.67
CA VAL A 206 -26.34 4.22 -0.07
C VAL A 206 -25.10 4.64 -0.85
N PRO A 207 -25.20 5.60 -1.80
CA PRO A 207 -24.06 6.09 -2.58
C PRO A 207 -23.33 7.22 -1.86
N VAL A 208 -22.13 6.96 -1.33
CA VAL A 208 -21.33 7.97 -0.63
C VAL A 208 -20.19 8.49 -1.51
N TRP A 209 -20.17 9.82 -1.69
CA TRP A 209 -19.08 10.50 -2.39
C TRP A 209 -17.98 10.91 -1.43
N VAL A 210 -16.78 10.36 -1.64
CA VAL A 210 -15.56 10.83 -0.97
C VAL A 210 -14.46 11.07 -2.00
N SER A 211 -13.91 12.27 -2.04
CA SER A 211 -12.82 12.61 -2.96
C SER A 211 -12.05 13.86 -2.52
N ASN A 212 -10.85 14.04 -3.06
CA ASN A 212 -10.20 15.35 -3.06
C ASN A 212 -11.03 16.37 -3.85
N GLU A 213 -11.09 17.61 -3.36
CA GLU A 213 -11.78 18.76 -3.97
C GLU A 213 -10.78 19.89 -4.20
N GLY A 214 -10.76 20.49 -5.39
CA GLY A 214 -9.78 21.52 -5.76
C GLY A 214 -8.32 21.03 -5.88
N VAL A 215 -8.02 19.77 -5.51
CA VAL A 215 -6.66 19.19 -5.52
C VAL A 215 -6.61 17.94 -6.37
N ARG A 216 -5.68 17.89 -7.32
CA ARG A 216 -5.49 16.72 -8.20
C ARG A 216 -4.79 15.60 -7.45
N ALA A 217 -5.41 14.42 -7.37
CA ALA A 217 -4.75 13.21 -6.89
C ALA A 217 -3.53 12.88 -7.76
N ARG A 218 -2.40 12.61 -7.11
CA ARG A 218 -1.08 12.31 -7.71
C ARG A 218 -0.65 10.86 -7.47
N GLU A 219 -1.23 10.21 -6.46
CA GLU A 219 -1.01 8.81 -6.10
C GLU A 219 -2.27 8.00 -6.42
N PHE A 220 -2.11 6.91 -7.18
CA PHE A 220 -3.22 6.15 -7.75
C PHE A 220 -3.34 4.73 -7.21
N THR A 221 -2.43 4.30 -6.33
CA THR A 221 -2.49 2.99 -5.69
C THR A 221 -3.66 2.85 -4.71
N GLN A 222 -4.17 3.96 -4.14
CA GLN A 222 -5.38 4.02 -3.30
C GLN A 222 -5.38 2.96 -2.18
N ARG A 223 -4.26 2.79 -1.48
CA ARG A 223 -4.03 1.69 -0.53
C ARG A 223 -4.95 1.76 0.69
N THR A 224 -5.35 2.97 1.08
CA THR A 224 -6.25 3.20 2.23
C THR A 224 -7.73 3.27 1.83
N ARG A 225 -8.08 3.00 0.57
CA ARG A 225 -9.49 3.04 0.10
C ARG A 225 -10.38 2.02 0.82
N SER A 226 -9.86 0.84 1.15
CA SER A 226 -10.64 -0.16 1.90
C SER A 226 -10.93 0.24 3.33
N PHE A 227 -10.03 0.97 3.99
CA PHE A 227 -10.27 1.54 5.32
C PHE A 227 -11.48 2.48 5.28
N LEU A 228 -11.48 3.44 4.35
CA LEU A 228 -12.64 4.32 4.13
C LEU A 228 -13.90 3.52 3.83
N PHE A 229 -13.79 2.52 2.95
CA PHE A 229 -14.97 1.76 2.55
C PHE A 229 -15.55 0.93 3.71
N ALA A 230 -14.69 0.35 4.55
CA ALA A 230 -15.08 -0.35 5.78
C ALA A 230 -15.75 0.60 6.78
N CYS A 231 -15.22 1.82 6.98
CA CYS A 231 -15.83 2.82 7.85
C CYS A 231 -17.24 3.19 7.37
N LEU A 232 -17.45 3.34 6.06
CA LEU A 232 -18.78 3.58 5.49
C LEU A 232 -19.74 2.41 5.74
N GLY A 233 -19.28 1.17 5.51
CA GLY A 233 -20.08 -0.03 5.78
C GLY A 233 -20.47 -0.16 7.24
N PHE A 234 -19.50 0.07 8.14
CA PHE A 234 -19.71 0.07 9.58
C PHE A 234 -20.71 1.13 10.01
N VAL A 235 -20.57 2.38 9.56
CA VAL A 235 -21.49 3.46 9.93
C VAL A 235 -22.91 3.15 9.45
N VAL A 236 -23.08 2.68 8.21
CA VAL A 236 -24.41 2.29 7.71
C VAL A 236 -24.97 1.11 8.50
N ALA A 237 -24.16 0.08 8.78
CA ALA A 237 -24.59 -1.05 9.62
C ALA A 237 -25.07 -0.59 10.99
N ARG A 238 -24.31 0.29 11.65
CA ARG A 238 -24.68 0.85 12.95
C ARG A 238 -25.95 1.69 12.90
N MET A 239 -26.11 2.48 11.85
CA MET A 239 -27.35 3.23 11.63
C MET A 239 -28.54 2.33 11.33
N SER A 240 -28.31 1.15 10.75
CA SER A 240 -29.29 0.08 10.53
C SER A 240 -29.41 -0.87 11.73
N GLY A 241 -29.00 -0.47 12.94
CA GLY A 241 -29.13 -1.28 14.15
C GLY A 241 -28.24 -2.53 14.22
N LYS A 242 -27.34 -2.76 13.25
CA LYS A 242 -26.55 -3.98 13.09
C LYS A 242 -25.13 -3.84 13.59
N ASP A 243 -24.59 -4.91 14.15
CA ASP A 243 -23.20 -5.00 14.61
C ASP A 243 -22.33 -5.78 13.61
N SER A 244 -22.84 -6.07 12.41
CA SER A 244 -22.09 -6.71 11.35
C SER A 244 -22.41 -6.23 9.95
N PHE A 245 -21.44 -6.38 9.04
CA PHE A 245 -21.59 -6.10 7.61
C PHE A 245 -20.66 -6.99 6.77
N SER A 246 -20.90 -7.03 5.45
CA SER A 246 -20.19 -7.94 4.55
C SER A 246 -19.26 -7.24 3.55
N PHE A 247 -18.09 -7.85 3.34
CA PHE A 247 -17.22 -7.63 2.18
C PHE A 247 -17.34 -8.83 1.23
N TYR A 248 -17.64 -8.57 -0.03
CA TYR A 248 -17.64 -9.58 -1.08
C TYR A 248 -16.39 -9.42 -1.95
N GLU A 249 -15.32 -10.12 -1.58
CA GLU A 249 -14.11 -10.28 -2.39
C GLU A 249 -13.71 -11.76 -2.34
N ASN A 250 -13.32 -12.31 -3.49
CA ASN A 250 -12.81 -13.69 -3.58
C ASN A 250 -11.50 -13.86 -2.80
N GLY A 251 -11.22 -15.08 -2.37
CA GLY A 251 -10.07 -15.38 -1.53
C GLY A 251 -8.70 -15.09 -2.16
N VAL A 252 -8.56 -15.31 -3.47
CA VAL A 252 -7.28 -15.14 -4.18
C VAL A 252 -6.86 -13.66 -4.16
N VAL A 253 -7.79 -12.76 -4.43
CA VAL A 253 -7.56 -11.30 -4.37
C VAL A 253 -7.53 -10.78 -2.93
N SER A 254 -8.22 -11.42 -1.97
CA SER A 254 -8.10 -11.07 -0.55
C SER A 254 -6.68 -11.31 0.00
N ILE A 255 -6.06 -12.44 -0.36
CA ILE A 255 -4.67 -12.73 0.01
C ILE A 255 -3.68 -11.90 -0.82
N ASN A 256 -3.95 -11.76 -2.12
CA ASN A 256 -3.19 -10.95 -3.07
C ASN A 256 -1.68 -11.22 -3.07
N LEU A 257 -1.29 -12.43 -3.46
CA LEU A 257 0.12 -12.77 -3.60
C LEU A 257 0.84 -11.83 -4.58
N PRO A 258 2.10 -11.47 -4.30
CA PRO A 258 2.87 -10.62 -5.20
C PRO A 258 3.08 -11.31 -6.55
N LEU A 259 2.68 -10.63 -7.62
CA LEU A 259 2.74 -11.19 -8.98
C LEU A 259 4.17 -11.36 -9.50
N ALA A 260 5.12 -10.55 -9.02
CA ALA A 260 6.53 -10.62 -9.42
C ALA A 260 7.46 -10.46 -8.22
N GLY A 261 8.66 -11.04 -8.29
CA GLY A 261 9.64 -11.07 -7.20
C GLY A 261 10.22 -9.70 -6.82
N ASP A 262 10.03 -8.67 -7.62
CA ASP A 262 10.35 -7.28 -7.28
C ASP A 262 9.19 -6.55 -6.60
N VAL A 263 8.03 -7.21 -6.46
CA VAL A 263 6.82 -6.71 -5.77
C VAL A 263 6.80 -7.27 -4.34
N VAL A 264 7.91 -7.18 -3.58
CA VAL A 264 7.97 -7.65 -2.18
C VAL A 264 7.43 -6.58 -1.20
N GLY A 265 6.66 -7.00 -0.19
CA GLY A 265 6.06 -6.11 0.83
C GLY A 265 4.60 -5.73 0.54
N GLY A 266 4.09 -4.63 1.12
CA GLY A 266 2.74 -4.07 0.85
C GLY A 266 2.58 -3.47 -0.55
N ARG A 267 3.40 -3.93 -1.50
CA ARG A 267 3.34 -3.66 -2.93
C ARG A 267 2.14 -4.37 -3.57
N ALA A 268 1.67 -5.48 -3.01
CA ALA A 268 0.34 -6.03 -3.27
C ALA A 268 -0.74 -5.37 -2.36
N THR A 269 -1.91 -5.03 -2.90
CA THR A 269 -2.99 -4.35 -2.16
C THR A 269 -3.63 -5.29 -1.15
N ARG A 270 -3.68 -4.94 0.14
CA ARG A 270 -4.23 -5.80 1.22
C ARG A 270 -5.68 -5.44 1.57
N THR A 271 -6.48 -5.12 0.56
CA THR A 271 -7.81 -4.47 0.69
C THR A 271 -8.77 -5.23 1.60
N THR A 272 -8.87 -6.55 1.45
CA THR A 272 -9.73 -7.45 2.25
C THR A 272 -8.91 -8.57 2.89
N HIS A 273 -7.62 -8.32 3.14
CA HIS A 273 -6.74 -9.30 3.75
C HIS A 273 -7.23 -9.64 5.17
N PRO A 274 -7.27 -10.91 5.59
CA PRO A 274 -7.84 -11.32 6.88
C PRO A 274 -7.29 -10.53 8.08
N ARG A 275 -5.97 -10.31 8.14
CA ARG A 275 -5.33 -9.46 9.17
C ARG A 275 -5.87 -8.02 9.20
N VAL A 276 -6.09 -7.40 8.04
CA VAL A 276 -6.69 -6.05 7.97
C VAL A 276 -8.12 -6.10 8.50
N LEU A 277 -8.92 -7.09 8.10
CA LEU A 277 -10.30 -7.20 8.54
C LEU A 277 -10.42 -7.42 10.05
N ARG A 278 -9.52 -8.22 10.67
CA ARG A 278 -9.46 -8.38 12.13
C ARG A 278 -9.06 -7.07 12.82
N GLY A 279 -8.09 -6.34 12.28
CA GLY A 279 -7.71 -5.02 12.79
C GLY A 279 -8.85 -4.01 12.74
N LEU A 280 -9.62 -4.00 11.64
CA LEU A 280 -10.81 -3.16 11.50
C LEU A 280 -11.92 -3.51 12.50
N GLU A 281 -12.23 -4.79 12.67
CA GLU A 281 -13.20 -5.22 13.68
C GLU A 281 -12.76 -4.83 15.09
N HIS A 282 -11.49 -5.02 15.42
CA HIS A 282 -10.94 -4.65 16.71
C HIS A 282 -11.08 -3.14 16.95
N LEU A 283 -10.64 -2.32 15.99
CA LEU A 283 -10.81 -0.87 16.04
C LEU A 283 -12.28 -0.46 16.22
N PHE A 284 -13.19 -0.99 15.39
CA PHE A 284 -14.62 -0.65 15.48
C PHE A 284 -15.25 -1.12 16.80
N SER A 285 -14.76 -2.23 17.35
CA SER A 285 -15.24 -2.76 18.62
C SER A 285 -14.80 -1.89 19.80
N LEU A 286 -13.55 -1.42 19.79
CA LEU A 286 -13.03 -0.48 20.78
C LEU A 286 -13.80 0.86 20.74
N LEU A 287 -14.06 1.39 19.55
CA LEU A 287 -14.76 2.68 19.41
C LEU A 287 -16.16 2.67 20.02
N LEU A 288 -16.92 1.56 19.89
CA LEU A 288 -18.31 1.50 20.38
C LEU A 288 -18.51 0.66 21.64
N ASP A 289 -17.45 0.09 22.21
CA ASP A 289 -17.51 -0.92 23.27
C ASP A 289 -18.52 -2.04 22.96
N ARG A 290 -18.41 -2.59 21.74
CA ARG A 290 -19.34 -3.59 21.18
C ARG A 290 -18.61 -4.57 20.30
N GLN A 291 -19.07 -5.82 20.24
CA GLN A 291 -18.49 -6.79 19.31
C GLN A 291 -18.94 -6.51 17.87
N ILE A 292 -18.03 -6.02 17.03
CA ILE A 292 -18.28 -5.75 15.62
C ILE A 292 -17.73 -6.88 14.74
N GLN A 293 -18.50 -7.30 13.73
CA GLN A 293 -18.11 -8.39 12.82
C GLN A 293 -18.14 -7.97 11.35
N ILE A 294 -17.10 -8.35 10.62
CA ILE A 294 -16.99 -8.20 9.16
C ILE A 294 -17.01 -9.60 8.55
N HIS A 295 -18.06 -9.90 7.79
CA HIS A 295 -18.21 -11.17 7.09
C HIS A 295 -17.58 -11.12 5.70
N THR A 296 -16.94 -12.21 5.31
CA THR A 296 -16.33 -12.40 3.98
C THR A 296 -16.81 -13.70 3.31
N PRO A 297 -18.08 -13.76 2.84
CA PRO A 297 -18.68 -15.01 2.38
C PRO A 297 -17.97 -15.66 1.18
N LEU A 298 -17.22 -14.89 0.40
CA LEU A 298 -16.52 -15.35 -0.80
C LEU A 298 -15.03 -15.69 -0.54
N GLN A 299 -14.55 -15.63 0.71
CA GLN A 299 -13.13 -15.77 1.06
C GLN A 299 -12.50 -17.12 0.67
N TRP A 300 -13.31 -18.16 0.46
CA TRP A 300 -12.83 -19.50 0.08
C TRP A 300 -13.08 -19.83 -1.39
N LEU A 301 -13.49 -18.84 -2.18
CA LEU A 301 -13.83 -19.01 -3.58
C LEU A 301 -12.81 -18.34 -4.49
N THR A 302 -12.61 -18.95 -5.66
CA THR A 302 -11.81 -18.37 -6.75
C THR A 302 -12.63 -17.35 -7.53
N LYS A 303 -11.98 -16.56 -8.41
CA LYS A 303 -12.71 -15.65 -9.30
C LYS A 303 -13.66 -16.40 -10.23
N THR A 304 -13.26 -17.58 -10.69
CA THR A 304 -14.08 -18.49 -11.50
C THR A 304 -15.38 -18.84 -10.78
N GLU A 305 -15.28 -19.37 -9.57
CA GLU A 305 -16.43 -19.79 -8.75
C GLU A 305 -17.34 -18.62 -8.35
N VAL A 306 -16.75 -17.45 -8.08
CA VAL A 306 -17.51 -16.22 -7.85
C VAL A 306 -18.30 -15.81 -9.09
N THR A 307 -17.74 -15.98 -10.29
CA THR A 307 -18.44 -15.68 -11.55
C THR A 307 -19.55 -16.69 -11.81
N GLU A 308 -19.32 -17.97 -11.54
CA GLU A 308 -20.34 -19.03 -11.65
C GLU A 308 -21.56 -18.76 -10.77
N LYS A 309 -21.39 -18.15 -9.59
CA LYS A 309 -22.52 -17.73 -8.74
C LYS A 309 -23.46 -16.73 -9.43
N ILE A 310 -22.94 -15.85 -10.28
CA ILE A 310 -23.78 -14.90 -11.04
C ILE A 310 -24.63 -15.66 -12.06
N ALA A 311 -24.04 -16.66 -12.74
CA ALA A 311 -24.78 -17.51 -13.67
C ALA A 311 -25.81 -18.39 -12.96
N ALA A 312 -25.46 -18.97 -11.81
CA ALA A 312 -26.37 -19.76 -10.98
C ALA A 312 -27.55 -18.93 -10.44
N ALA A 313 -27.35 -17.62 -10.21
CA ALA A 313 -28.41 -16.69 -9.85
C ALA A 313 -29.28 -16.24 -11.05
N GLY A 314 -29.04 -16.76 -12.26
CA GLY A 314 -29.81 -16.43 -13.46
C GLY A 314 -29.55 -15.02 -14.01
N MET A 315 -28.38 -14.43 -13.72
CA MET A 315 -28.02 -13.08 -14.16
C MET A 315 -26.71 -12.97 -14.96
N PRO A 316 -26.33 -13.94 -15.82
CA PRO A 316 -25.09 -13.84 -16.59
C PRO A 316 -25.10 -12.64 -17.55
N ASP A 317 -26.27 -12.18 -18.01
CA ASP A 317 -26.46 -10.99 -18.85
C ASP A 317 -25.91 -9.70 -18.21
N LEU A 318 -25.89 -9.62 -16.87
CA LEU A 318 -25.41 -8.45 -16.14
C LEU A 318 -23.89 -8.45 -15.92
N LEU A 319 -23.18 -9.53 -16.25
CA LEU A 319 -21.73 -9.64 -16.07
C LEU A 319 -20.98 -8.54 -16.84
N SER A 320 -21.38 -8.27 -18.09
CA SER A 320 -20.84 -7.20 -18.96
C SER A 320 -21.04 -5.77 -18.42
N ARG A 321 -21.92 -5.59 -17.42
CA ARG A 321 -22.21 -4.30 -16.78
C ARG A 321 -21.37 -4.06 -15.53
N THR A 322 -20.83 -5.13 -14.94
CA THR A 322 -19.91 -5.03 -13.79
C THR A 322 -18.54 -4.52 -14.23
N VAL A 323 -17.83 -3.81 -13.35
CA VAL A 323 -16.51 -3.24 -13.65
C VAL A 323 -15.52 -3.47 -12.51
N SER A 324 -14.52 -4.31 -12.76
CA SER A 324 -13.42 -4.59 -11.81
C SER A 324 -12.20 -3.68 -11.99
N CYS A 325 -12.15 -2.90 -13.08
CA CYS A 325 -10.98 -2.09 -13.42
C CYS A 325 -10.69 -1.01 -12.36
N THR A 326 -9.43 -0.82 -11.99
CA THR A 326 -9.00 0.19 -11.00
C THR A 326 -8.64 1.54 -11.61
N ARG A 327 -8.79 1.70 -12.93
CA ARG A 327 -8.35 2.90 -13.69
C ARG A 327 -9.55 3.65 -14.32
N PRO A 328 -10.50 4.20 -13.53
CA PRO A 328 -11.72 4.85 -14.04
C PRO A 328 -11.48 6.06 -14.94
N ARG A 329 -10.28 6.67 -14.84
CA ARG A 329 -9.88 7.76 -15.73
C ARG A 329 -9.72 7.33 -17.19
N LYS A 330 -9.34 6.07 -17.44
CA LYS A 330 -9.21 5.54 -18.80
C LYS A 330 -10.56 5.15 -19.42
N TRP A 331 -11.60 4.91 -18.61
CA TRP A 331 -12.86 4.35 -19.10
C TRP A 331 -13.55 5.23 -20.15
N THR A 332 -14.10 4.58 -21.17
CA THR A 332 -15.01 5.17 -22.15
C THR A 332 -16.39 4.51 -22.02
N GLU A 333 -17.38 4.98 -22.78
CA GLU A 333 -18.71 4.38 -22.79
C GLU A 333 -18.69 2.93 -23.32
N GLY A 334 -17.88 2.68 -24.36
CA GLY A 334 -17.67 1.37 -24.96
C GLY A 334 -16.74 0.46 -24.15
N GLN A 335 -15.62 1.00 -23.63
CA GLN A 335 -14.56 0.23 -22.98
C GLN A 335 -14.35 0.69 -21.53
N LYS A 336 -14.83 -0.12 -20.58
CA LYS A 336 -14.68 0.14 -19.14
C LYS A 336 -13.55 -0.66 -18.49
N HIS A 337 -12.89 -1.55 -19.23
CA HIS A 337 -11.77 -2.34 -18.75
C HIS A 337 -10.49 -1.99 -19.50
N CYS A 338 -9.38 -1.78 -18.79
CA CYS A 338 -8.12 -1.52 -19.46
C CYS A 338 -7.43 -2.79 -19.98
N GLY A 339 -7.78 -3.97 -19.48
CA GLY A 339 -7.17 -5.24 -19.92
C GLY A 339 -5.72 -5.50 -19.48
N VAL A 340 -5.09 -4.54 -18.80
CA VAL A 340 -3.67 -4.61 -18.42
C VAL A 340 -3.41 -4.53 -16.92
N CYS A 341 -4.36 -4.03 -16.11
CA CYS A 341 -4.20 -4.06 -14.65
C CYS A 341 -4.53 -5.43 -14.08
N SER A 342 -3.94 -5.78 -12.93
CA SER A 342 -4.14 -7.08 -12.27
C SER A 342 -5.61 -7.45 -12.08
N GLN A 343 -6.47 -6.49 -11.71
CA GLN A 343 -7.91 -6.71 -11.54
C GLN A 343 -8.66 -7.00 -12.86
N CYS A 344 -8.20 -6.46 -13.99
CA CYS A 344 -8.76 -6.81 -15.30
C CYS A 344 -8.29 -8.19 -15.77
N ILE A 345 -7.01 -8.52 -15.53
CA ILE A 345 -6.42 -9.81 -15.85
C ILE A 345 -7.12 -10.92 -15.07
N ASP A 346 -7.22 -10.77 -13.75
CA ASP A 346 -7.87 -11.73 -12.85
C ASP A 346 -9.36 -11.92 -13.19
N ARG A 347 -10.09 -10.82 -13.41
CA ARG A 347 -11.47 -10.86 -13.92
C ARG A 347 -11.56 -11.70 -15.20
N ARG A 348 -10.71 -11.41 -16.19
CA ARG A 348 -10.84 -12.01 -17.52
C ARG A 348 -10.49 -13.50 -17.49
N PHE A 349 -9.47 -13.90 -16.72
CA PHE A 349 -9.20 -15.32 -16.47
C PHE A 349 -10.38 -16.02 -15.79
N GLY A 350 -10.93 -15.45 -14.71
CA GLY A 350 -12.06 -16.05 -14.00
C GLY A 350 -13.31 -16.22 -14.86
N ILE A 351 -13.63 -15.23 -15.69
CA ILE A 351 -14.80 -15.28 -16.59
C ILE A 351 -14.62 -16.31 -17.71
N LEU A 352 -13.43 -16.37 -18.32
CA LEU A 352 -13.14 -17.35 -19.37
C LEU A 352 -13.12 -18.78 -18.82
N ALA A 353 -12.54 -18.98 -17.64
CA ALA A 353 -12.53 -20.27 -16.96
C ALA A 353 -13.94 -20.74 -16.58
N ALA A 354 -14.84 -19.82 -16.24
CA ALA A 354 -16.25 -20.12 -15.95
C ALA A 354 -17.08 -20.42 -17.22
N GLY A 355 -16.49 -20.34 -18.42
CA GLY A 355 -17.20 -20.51 -19.69
C GLY A 355 -18.17 -19.37 -20.02
N LEU A 356 -18.00 -18.19 -19.41
CA LEU A 356 -18.91 -17.05 -19.54
C LEU A 356 -18.36 -15.92 -20.42
N GLY A 357 -17.41 -16.24 -21.31
CA GLY A 357 -16.76 -15.26 -22.19
C GLY A 357 -17.72 -14.46 -23.07
N GLU A 358 -18.79 -15.09 -23.56
CA GLU A 358 -19.86 -14.44 -24.36
C GLU A 358 -20.62 -13.36 -23.58
N HIS A 359 -20.71 -13.50 -22.25
CA HIS A 359 -21.36 -12.53 -21.37
C HIS A 359 -20.46 -11.37 -20.93
N ASP A 360 -19.21 -11.36 -21.39
CA ASP A 360 -18.22 -10.33 -21.14
C ASP A 360 -17.39 -10.08 -22.41
N PRO A 361 -17.93 -9.45 -23.46
CA PRO A 361 -17.24 -9.36 -24.75
C PRO A 361 -15.86 -8.67 -24.66
N SER A 362 -14.88 -9.17 -25.41
CA SER A 362 -13.52 -8.58 -25.46
C SER A 362 -13.53 -7.12 -25.91
N ALA A 363 -14.50 -6.70 -26.72
CA ALA A 363 -14.70 -5.31 -27.13
C ALA A 363 -14.92 -4.32 -25.97
N ARG A 364 -15.22 -4.80 -24.75
CA ARG A 364 -15.34 -3.98 -23.52
C ARG A 364 -13.97 -3.67 -22.89
N TYR A 365 -12.93 -4.30 -23.39
CA TYR A 365 -11.53 -4.15 -22.97
C TYR A 365 -10.78 -3.28 -23.97
N MET A 366 -9.90 -2.42 -23.47
CA MET A 366 -8.95 -1.67 -24.30
C MET A 366 -7.84 -2.57 -24.86
N HIS A 367 -7.52 -3.62 -24.12
CA HIS A 367 -6.57 -4.65 -24.52
C HIS A 367 -7.20 -6.01 -24.18
N ASP A 368 -7.39 -6.86 -25.18
CA ASP A 368 -7.74 -8.25 -24.98
C ASP A 368 -6.68 -8.95 -24.13
N LEU A 369 -7.11 -9.91 -23.29
CA LEU A 369 -6.20 -10.62 -22.39
C LEU A 369 -5.15 -11.42 -23.17
N LEU A 370 -5.57 -12.15 -24.20
CA LEU A 370 -4.81 -13.23 -24.80
C LEU A 370 -4.14 -12.80 -26.11
N LEU A 371 -4.84 -12.03 -26.94
CA LEU A 371 -4.52 -11.85 -28.36
C LEU A 371 -3.86 -10.51 -28.71
N ASP A 372 -4.21 -9.44 -27.99
CA ASP A 372 -3.71 -8.11 -28.31
C ASP A 372 -2.21 -7.94 -28.01
N ASP A 373 -1.55 -7.09 -28.79
CA ASP A 373 -0.16 -6.71 -28.56
C ASP A 373 0.01 -5.91 -27.26
N ARG A 374 0.93 -6.37 -26.39
CA ARG A 374 1.27 -5.76 -25.10
C ARG A 374 2.70 -5.22 -25.07
N SER A 375 3.28 -4.93 -26.24
CA SER A 375 4.62 -4.32 -26.39
C SER A 375 4.74 -2.92 -25.76
N GLY A 376 3.62 -2.29 -25.40
CA GLY A 376 3.60 -1.00 -24.72
C GLY A 376 3.95 -1.08 -23.22
N GLY A 377 5.12 -0.58 -22.85
CA GLY A 377 5.50 -0.39 -21.44
C GLY A 377 5.57 -1.71 -20.63
N ASP A 378 5.03 -1.70 -19.41
CA ASP A 378 5.04 -2.85 -18.48
C ASP A 378 3.81 -3.78 -18.63
N ASP A 379 2.98 -3.61 -19.67
CA ASP A 379 1.69 -4.29 -19.79
C ASP A 379 1.83 -5.81 -20.06
N LEU A 380 2.84 -6.24 -20.84
CA LEU A 380 3.16 -7.66 -21.04
C LEU A 380 3.70 -8.29 -19.75
N ARG A 381 4.58 -7.55 -19.05
CA ARG A 381 5.23 -8.02 -17.82
C ARG A 381 4.20 -8.40 -16.76
N MET A 382 3.17 -7.58 -16.56
CA MET A 382 2.10 -7.86 -15.59
C MET A 382 1.34 -9.15 -15.93
N ALA A 383 1.00 -9.36 -17.20
CA ALA A 383 0.27 -10.54 -17.66
C ALA A 383 1.12 -11.82 -17.55
N LEU A 384 2.39 -11.77 -17.96
CA LEU A 384 3.33 -12.89 -17.82
C LEU A 384 3.64 -13.21 -16.36
N ALA A 385 3.79 -12.19 -15.51
CA ALA A 385 4.00 -12.36 -14.07
C ALA A 385 2.81 -13.09 -13.43
N TYR A 386 1.58 -12.71 -13.80
CA TYR A 386 0.36 -13.39 -13.35
C TYR A 386 0.35 -14.87 -13.74
N VAL A 387 0.57 -15.20 -15.02
CA VAL A 387 0.60 -16.61 -15.47
C VAL A 387 1.76 -17.38 -14.83
N SER A 388 2.93 -16.75 -14.68
CA SER A 388 4.11 -17.38 -14.08
C SER A 388 3.90 -17.70 -12.60
N LEU A 389 3.26 -16.81 -11.85
CA LEU A 389 2.89 -17.04 -10.45
C LEU A 389 2.01 -18.28 -10.32
N PHE A 390 0.92 -18.34 -11.09
CA PHE A 390 -0.03 -19.46 -10.97
C PHE A 390 0.54 -20.77 -11.52
N LYS A 391 1.42 -20.72 -12.51
CA LYS A 391 2.21 -21.89 -12.92
C LYS A 391 3.13 -22.39 -11.81
N LYS A 392 3.80 -21.49 -11.07
CA LYS A 392 4.63 -21.85 -9.90
C LYS A 392 3.76 -22.50 -8.82
N ILE A 393 2.62 -21.88 -8.48
CA ILE A 393 1.66 -22.41 -7.48
C ILE A 393 1.20 -23.82 -7.86
N LEU A 394 0.82 -24.03 -9.12
CA LEU A 394 0.35 -25.33 -9.60
C LEU A 394 1.42 -26.43 -9.42
N ALA A 395 2.69 -26.07 -9.65
CA ALA A 395 3.83 -26.97 -9.47
C ALA A 395 4.28 -27.14 -8.00
N THR A 396 3.84 -26.27 -7.08
CA THR A 396 4.28 -26.30 -5.69
C THR A 396 3.51 -27.38 -4.89
N PRO A 397 4.22 -28.37 -4.30
CA PRO A 397 3.59 -29.33 -3.40
C PRO A 397 3.08 -28.65 -2.11
N LYS A 398 2.00 -29.18 -1.52
CA LYS A 398 1.40 -28.64 -0.29
C LYS A 398 2.39 -28.36 0.83
N ALA A 399 3.32 -29.28 1.08
CA ALA A 399 4.35 -29.15 2.13
C ALA A 399 5.30 -27.97 1.91
N ARG A 400 5.44 -27.49 0.67
CA ARG A 400 6.29 -26.34 0.30
C ARG A 400 5.50 -25.04 0.17
N PHE A 401 4.17 -25.08 0.15
CA PHE A 401 3.33 -23.92 -0.18
C PHE A 401 3.58 -22.71 0.73
N LEU A 402 3.53 -22.89 2.06
CA LEU A 402 3.77 -21.78 2.99
C LEU A 402 5.24 -21.31 3.03
N VAL A 403 6.17 -22.17 2.60
CA VAL A 403 7.60 -21.83 2.50
C VAL A 403 7.88 -21.03 1.24
N ASP A 404 7.28 -21.42 0.13
CA ASP A 404 7.49 -20.81 -1.18
C ASP A 404 6.66 -19.52 -1.37
N PHE A 405 5.62 -19.33 -0.55
CA PHE A 405 4.71 -18.17 -0.52
C PHE A 405 4.49 -17.67 0.92
N PRO A 406 5.53 -17.11 1.57
CA PRO A 406 5.48 -16.69 2.97
C PRO A 406 4.47 -15.58 3.26
N GLU A 407 4.03 -14.81 2.26
CA GLU A 407 3.00 -13.79 2.40
C GLU A 407 1.67 -14.37 2.92
N ILE A 408 1.39 -15.64 2.61
CA ILE A 408 0.21 -16.38 3.10
C ILE A 408 0.23 -16.54 4.62
N VAL A 409 1.41 -16.63 5.22
CA VAL A 409 1.58 -16.80 6.67
C VAL A 409 0.95 -15.63 7.43
N SER A 410 0.94 -14.44 6.83
CA SER A 410 0.29 -13.28 7.45
C SER A 410 -1.23 -13.40 7.53
N ALA A 411 -1.86 -14.31 6.77
CA ALA A 411 -3.31 -14.52 6.72
C ALA A 411 -3.79 -15.69 7.59
N VAL A 412 -3.04 -16.80 7.65
CA VAL A 412 -3.52 -18.09 8.22
C VAL A 412 -4.01 -18.00 9.67
N GLY A 413 -3.45 -17.10 10.49
CA GLY A 413 -3.86 -16.89 11.88
C GLY A 413 -5.05 -15.96 12.08
N HIS A 414 -5.65 -15.43 11.00
CA HIS A 414 -6.65 -14.36 11.08
C HIS A 414 -8.02 -14.76 10.50
N PHE A 415 -8.25 -16.06 10.26
CA PHE A 415 -9.55 -16.58 9.83
C PHE A 415 -10.40 -16.98 11.05
N PRO A 416 -11.59 -16.39 11.25
CA PRO A 416 -12.42 -16.70 12.41
C PRO A 416 -12.88 -18.15 12.42
N GLY A 417 -12.70 -18.82 13.56
CA GLY A 417 -13.16 -20.20 13.77
C GLY A 417 -12.44 -21.27 12.95
N VAL A 418 -11.33 -20.94 12.30
CA VAL A 418 -10.53 -21.88 11.51
C VAL A 418 -9.13 -22.00 12.12
N PRO A 419 -8.70 -23.19 12.56
CA PRO A 419 -7.34 -23.41 13.04
C PRO A 419 -6.29 -23.06 11.98
N THR A 420 -5.12 -22.56 12.39
CA THR A 420 -4.05 -22.10 11.48
C THR A 420 -3.62 -23.17 10.46
N SER A 421 -3.52 -24.43 10.88
CA SER A 421 -3.20 -25.55 9.99
C SER A 421 -4.27 -25.77 8.92
N GLU A 422 -5.55 -25.76 9.33
CA GLU A 422 -6.68 -25.90 8.43
C GLU A 422 -6.81 -24.70 7.48
N ALA A 423 -6.54 -23.48 7.96
CA ALA A 423 -6.52 -22.29 7.11
C ALA A 423 -5.44 -22.39 6.03
N GLY A 424 -4.24 -22.87 6.38
CA GLY A 424 -3.16 -23.14 5.42
C GLY A 424 -3.58 -24.14 4.35
N ASP A 425 -4.28 -25.20 4.74
CA ASP A 425 -4.79 -26.23 3.84
C ASP A 425 -5.86 -25.68 2.89
N ARG A 426 -6.85 -24.96 3.42
CA ARG A 426 -7.91 -24.34 2.61
C ARG A 426 -7.36 -23.30 1.63
N LEU A 427 -6.34 -22.54 2.02
CA LEU A 427 -5.66 -21.60 1.13
C LEU A 427 -4.88 -22.32 0.04
N TYR A 428 -4.17 -23.41 0.36
CA TYR A 428 -3.53 -24.24 -0.66
C TYR A 428 -4.54 -24.72 -1.71
N ASP A 429 -5.65 -25.29 -1.27
CA ASP A 429 -6.70 -25.79 -2.16
C ASP A 429 -7.33 -24.67 -3.00
N LEU A 430 -7.54 -23.49 -2.42
CA LEU A 430 -8.02 -22.30 -3.13
C LEU A 430 -7.07 -21.87 -4.26
N PHE A 431 -5.78 -21.74 -3.94
CA PHE A 431 -4.78 -21.29 -4.91
C PHE A 431 -4.53 -22.35 -6.00
N GLN A 432 -4.63 -23.65 -5.67
CA GLN A 432 -4.55 -24.73 -6.65
C GLN A 432 -5.74 -24.71 -7.64
N ARG A 433 -6.97 -24.54 -7.15
CA ARG A 433 -8.16 -24.42 -8.01
C ARG A 433 -8.05 -23.23 -8.95
N HIS A 434 -7.60 -22.09 -8.44
CA HIS A 434 -7.40 -20.89 -9.26
C HIS A 434 -6.27 -21.06 -10.28
N ALA A 435 -5.15 -21.66 -9.88
CA ALA A 435 -4.05 -21.94 -10.78
C ALA A 435 -4.45 -22.86 -11.93
N LYS A 436 -5.27 -23.88 -11.64
CA LYS A 436 -5.85 -24.76 -12.64
C LYS A 436 -6.76 -24.00 -13.61
N SER A 437 -7.62 -23.10 -13.13
CA SER A 437 -8.44 -22.23 -13.99
C SER A 437 -7.59 -21.40 -14.96
N VAL A 438 -6.47 -20.83 -14.48
CA VAL A 438 -5.55 -20.07 -15.32
C VAL A 438 -4.91 -20.95 -16.40
N GLU A 439 -4.44 -22.16 -16.02
CA GLU A 439 -3.89 -23.13 -16.96
C GLU A 439 -4.90 -23.56 -18.03
N GLU A 440 -6.14 -23.86 -17.63
CA GLU A 440 -7.23 -24.29 -18.52
C GLU A 440 -7.58 -23.22 -19.56
N VAL A 441 -7.59 -21.94 -19.16
CA VAL A 441 -7.81 -20.81 -20.10
C VAL A 441 -6.69 -20.73 -21.13
N ILE A 442 -5.43 -20.78 -20.71
CA ILE A 442 -4.29 -20.75 -21.64
C ILE A 442 -4.31 -21.97 -22.56
N ALA A 443 -4.51 -23.17 -22.03
CA ALA A 443 -4.54 -24.41 -22.81
C ALA A 443 -5.68 -24.42 -23.83
N SER A 444 -6.84 -23.87 -23.48
CA SER A 444 -7.99 -23.76 -24.39
C SER A 444 -7.72 -22.76 -25.51
N ALA A 445 -7.18 -21.59 -25.18
CA ALA A 445 -6.81 -20.57 -26.17
C ALA A 445 -5.77 -21.07 -27.18
N VAL A 446 -4.83 -21.91 -26.74
CA VAL A 446 -3.82 -22.53 -27.61
C VAL A 446 -4.45 -23.48 -28.61
N LYS A 447 -5.42 -24.29 -28.17
CA LYS A 447 -6.15 -25.19 -29.06
C LYS A 447 -6.92 -24.39 -30.11
N GLU A 448 -7.63 -23.37 -29.65
CA GLU A 448 -8.45 -22.48 -30.50
C GLU A 448 -7.60 -21.73 -31.54
N HIS A 449 -6.46 -21.17 -31.14
CA HIS A 449 -5.60 -20.34 -32.00
C HIS A 449 -4.36 -21.07 -32.52
N SER A 450 -4.35 -22.40 -32.51
CA SER A 450 -3.20 -23.23 -32.91
C SER A 450 -2.66 -22.92 -34.30
N THR A 451 -3.55 -22.68 -35.28
CA THR A 451 -3.17 -22.33 -36.66
C THR A 451 -2.51 -20.94 -36.73
N ALA A 452 -3.07 -19.95 -36.05
CA ALA A 452 -2.52 -18.59 -36.01
C ALA A 452 -1.16 -18.55 -35.29
N LEU A 453 -1.00 -19.32 -34.21
CA LEU A 453 0.28 -19.50 -33.51
C LEU A 453 1.32 -20.14 -34.43
N PHE A 454 0.98 -21.23 -35.13
CA PHE A 454 1.89 -21.93 -36.05
C PHE A 454 2.35 -21.02 -37.21
N ARG A 455 1.46 -20.17 -37.70
CA ARG A 455 1.74 -19.22 -38.80
C ARG A 455 2.40 -17.92 -38.33
N ASN A 456 2.63 -17.74 -37.02
CA ASN A 456 3.09 -16.48 -36.42
C ASN A 456 2.21 -15.27 -36.77
N GLU A 457 0.90 -15.47 -36.85
CA GLU A 457 -0.10 -14.42 -37.14
C GLU A 457 -0.46 -13.60 -35.89
N LEU A 458 -0.14 -14.10 -34.69
CA LEU A 458 -0.35 -13.37 -33.43
C LEU A 458 0.84 -12.45 -33.12
N PRO A 459 0.61 -11.26 -32.53
CA PRO A 459 1.69 -10.40 -32.05
C PRO A 459 2.60 -11.14 -31.07
N ALA A 460 3.92 -11.01 -31.24
CA ALA A 460 4.90 -11.70 -30.39
C ALA A 460 4.77 -11.32 -28.89
N ALA A 461 4.34 -10.08 -28.62
CA ALA A 461 4.07 -9.57 -27.29
C ALA A 461 2.59 -9.71 -26.87
N SER A 462 1.79 -10.53 -27.55
CA SER A 462 0.52 -11.02 -27.00
C SER A 462 0.80 -12.04 -25.89
N LEU A 463 -0.10 -12.12 -24.89
CA LEU A 463 0.09 -13.07 -23.79
C LEU A 463 0.18 -14.51 -24.30
N LEU A 464 -0.71 -14.87 -25.24
CA LEU A 464 -0.79 -16.23 -25.79
C LEU A 464 0.50 -16.62 -26.51
N ALA A 465 1.04 -15.75 -27.38
CA ALA A 465 2.31 -16.02 -28.07
C ALA A 465 3.50 -16.02 -27.09
N ALA A 466 3.55 -15.07 -26.15
CA ALA A 466 4.64 -14.94 -25.19
C ALA A 466 4.77 -16.13 -24.23
N CYS A 467 3.65 -16.79 -23.88
CA CYS A 467 3.69 -18.03 -23.08
C CYS A 467 4.41 -19.20 -23.80
N TYR A 468 4.48 -19.18 -25.14
CA TYR A 468 5.07 -20.24 -25.97
C TYR A 468 6.42 -19.86 -26.57
N ASN A 469 6.67 -18.58 -26.79
CA ASN A 469 7.92 -18.09 -27.36
C ASN A 469 8.97 -17.83 -26.25
N ARG A 470 9.62 -18.90 -25.78
CA ARG A 470 10.65 -18.84 -24.71
C ARG A 470 11.96 -18.14 -25.13
N SER A 471 12.06 -17.64 -26.35
CA SER A 471 13.31 -17.08 -26.89
C SER A 471 13.66 -15.69 -26.33
N HIS A 472 12.72 -14.97 -25.70
CA HIS A 472 12.93 -13.57 -25.30
C HIS A 472 12.29 -13.15 -23.97
N ILE A 473 12.02 -14.07 -23.05
CA ILE A 473 11.77 -13.67 -21.68
C ILE A 473 13.14 -13.46 -21.06
N GLU A 474 13.58 -12.20 -20.94
CA GLU A 474 14.67 -11.84 -20.04
C GLU A 474 14.33 -12.46 -18.67
N VAL A 475 15.03 -13.55 -18.36
CA VAL A 475 15.11 -14.05 -17.00
C VAL A 475 15.64 -12.86 -16.21
N ALA A 476 14.80 -12.30 -15.33
CA ALA A 476 15.25 -11.28 -14.41
C ALA A 476 16.58 -11.78 -13.82
N PRO A 477 17.66 -10.98 -13.88
CA PRO A 477 18.96 -11.41 -13.41
C PRO A 477 18.78 -12.02 -12.01
N PRO A 478 19.46 -13.14 -11.70
CA PRO A 478 19.30 -13.84 -10.44
C PRO A 478 19.30 -12.82 -9.32
N SER A 479 18.22 -12.84 -8.53
CA SER A 479 17.97 -11.90 -7.47
C SER A 479 19.21 -11.82 -6.59
N ASN A 480 19.94 -10.72 -6.70
CA ASN A 480 21.04 -10.41 -5.79
C ASN A 480 20.49 -9.94 -4.44
N TYR A 481 19.20 -10.19 -4.15
CA TYR A 481 18.51 -9.80 -2.92
C TYR A 481 19.29 -10.21 -1.69
N ASP A 482 19.88 -11.40 -1.61
CA ASP A 482 20.67 -11.76 -0.44
C ASP A 482 21.93 -10.91 -0.31
N ALA A 483 22.58 -10.55 -1.42
CA ALA A 483 23.75 -9.67 -1.41
C ALA A 483 23.36 -8.20 -1.16
N ASP A 484 22.25 -7.73 -1.71
CA ASP A 484 21.74 -6.37 -1.61
C ASP A 484 21.04 -6.13 -0.26
N ALA A 485 20.31 -7.11 0.25
CA ALA A 485 19.71 -7.13 1.57
C ALA A 485 20.79 -7.29 2.63
N LYS A 486 21.82 -8.12 2.41
CA LYS A 486 23.01 -8.12 3.28
C LYS A 486 23.70 -6.75 3.24
N ALA A 487 23.97 -6.19 2.07
CA ALA A 487 24.57 -4.85 1.95
C ALA A 487 23.67 -3.74 2.53
N PHE A 488 22.34 -3.93 2.58
CA PHE A 488 21.39 -3.01 3.18
C PHE A 488 21.29 -3.19 4.70
N MET A 489 21.27 -4.42 5.20
CA MET A 489 21.31 -4.76 6.62
C MET A 489 22.65 -4.35 7.24
N ASP A 490 23.76 -4.56 6.52
CA ASP A 490 25.09 -4.07 6.87
C ASP A 490 25.10 -2.53 6.92
N ARG A 491 24.38 -1.85 6.02
CA ARG A 491 24.20 -0.38 6.04
C ARG A 491 23.29 0.12 7.16
N LEU A 492 22.25 -0.63 7.53
CA LEU A 492 21.34 -0.30 8.63
C LEU A 492 21.97 -0.56 10.00
N SER A 493 22.89 -1.53 10.07
CA SER A 493 23.57 -1.94 11.30
C SER A 493 24.92 -1.23 11.49
N ALA A 494 25.37 -0.45 10.49
CA ALA A 494 26.59 0.36 10.60
C ALA A 494 26.34 1.56 11.54
N PRO A 495 26.95 1.58 12.73
CA PRO A 495 26.78 2.67 13.67
C PRO A 495 27.40 3.95 13.10
N MET A 496 26.69 5.05 13.20
CA MET A 496 27.11 6.34 12.63
C MET A 496 28.32 6.88 13.40
N LEU A 497 29.46 7.03 12.72
CA LEU A 497 30.67 7.57 13.34
C LEU A 497 30.50 9.08 13.60
N GLU A 498 30.41 9.45 14.87
CA GLU A 498 30.36 10.84 15.33
C GLU A 498 31.77 11.37 15.63
N PHE A 499 32.05 12.60 15.21
CA PHE A 499 33.31 13.28 15.49
C PHE A 499 33.08 14.78 15.72
N ALA A 500 33.99 15.43 16.45
CA ALA A 500 33.99 16.88 16.61
C ALA A 500 35.30 17.47 16.11
N PHE A 501 35.22 18.47 15.23
CA PHE A 501 36.38 19.18 14.72
C PHE A 501 36.69 20.40 15.59
N ASP A 502 37.78 20.33 16.36
CA ASP A 502 38.25 21.37 17.26
C ASP A 502 39.41 22.14 16.61
N ASP A 503 39.07 23.24 15.94
CA ASP A 503 40.07 24.06 15.24
C ASP A 503 40.93 24.88 16.22
N ASP A 504 40.44 25.19 17.42
CA ASP A 504 41.16 25.97 18.42
C ASP A 504 42.31 25.15 19.03
N ARG A 505 42.04 23.88 19.37
CA ARG A 505 43.04 22.95 19.91
C ARG A 505 43.79 22.16 18.84
N LYS A 506 43.39 22.30 17.56
CA LYS A 506 43.94 21.56 16.41
C LYS A 506 43.82 20.04 16.59
N ARG A 507 42.63 19.57 16.98
CA ARG A 507 42.31 18.16 17.21
C ARG A 507 40.98 17.76 16.56
N VAL A 508 40.84 16.47 16.24
CA VAL A 508 39.55 15.87 15.88
C VAL A 508 39.19 14.86 16.94
N ASN A 509 38.15 15.14 17.72
CA ASN A 509 37.74 14.29 18.84
C ASN A 509 36.73 13.25 18.36
N PHE A 510 36.77 12.06 18.97
CA PHE A 510 35.83 10.98 18.79
C PHE A 510 35.29 10.57 20.17
N ARG A 511 34.17 9.85 20.21
CA ARG A 511 33.69 9.26 21.47
C ARG A 511 34.72 8.24 22.01
N GLY A 512 34.90 8.21 23.33
CA GLY A 512 35.85 7.30 23.99
C GLY A 512 37.29 7.83 24.05
N ASP A 513 37.45 9.14 24.30
CA ASP A 513 38.73 9.85 24.55
C ASP A 513 39.79 9.81 23.44
N LEU A 514 39.47 9.25 22.27
CA LEU A 514 40.37 9.27 21.13
C LEU A 514 40.33 10.64 20.44
N ALA A 515 41.50 11.19 20.12
CA ALA A 515 41.60 12.34 19.24
C ALA A 515 42.75 12.23 18.24
N LEU A 516 42.52 12.75 17.04
CA LEU A 516 43.54 12.90 16.02
C LEU A 516 44.18 14.28 16.12
N GLU A 517 45.51 14.33 16.14
CA GLU A 517 46.30 15.56 16.24
C GLU A 517 47.35 15.67 15.12
N GLY A 518 48.04 16.81 15.07
CA GLY A 518 49.22 17.01 14.23
C GLY A 518 48.95 16.76 12.75
N ALA A 519 49.68 15.82 12.15
CA ALA A 519 49.55 15.52 10.72
C ALA A 519 48.19 14.89 10.36
N ASN A 520 47.55 14.15 11.27
CA ASN A 520 46.20 13.60 11.05
C ASN A 520 45.14 14.71 11.09
N PHE A 521 45.28 15.66 12.02
CA PHE A 521 44.41 16.85 12.05
C PHE A 521 44.51 17.64 10.74
N LYS A 522 45.72 17.90 10.24
CA LYS A 522 45.92 18.63 8.97
C LYS A 522 45.25 17.94 7.78
N LEU A 523 45.27 16.61 7.74
CA LEU A 523 44.60 15.82 6.71
C LEU A 523 43.08 15.99 6.76
N VAL A 524 42.48 15.93 7.96
CA VAL A 524 41.04 16.14 8.14
C VAL A 524 40.65 17.59 7.86
N ALA A 525 41.45 18.56 8.30
CA ALA A 525 41.25 19.99 8.05
C ALA A 525 41.21 20.32 6.54
N ALA A 526 42.00 19.61 5.73
CA ALA A 526 41.98 19.79 4.27
C ALA A 526 40.72 19.24 3.58
N LEU A 527 39.98 18.35 4.25
CA LEU A 527 38.77 17.68 3.73
C LEU A 527 37.46 18.20 4.35
N ILE A 528 37.51 18.82 5.54
CA ILE A 528 36.32 19.19 6.32
C ILE A 528 35.45 20.24 5.64
N GLU A 529 36.04 21.17 4.89
CA GLU A 529 35.30 22.23 4.20
C GLU A 529 34.38 21.68 3.10
N ALA A 530 34.90 20.72 2.30
CA ALA A 530 34.12 20.06 1.26
C ALA A 530 32.96 19.24 1.86
N PHE A 531 33.22 18.58 3.00
CA PHE A 531 32.21 17.84 3.76
C PHE A 531 31.09 18.75 4.29
N ARG A 532 31.45 19.83 5.00
CA ARG A 532 30.48 20.81 5.55
C ARG A 532 29.67 21.48 4.44
N THR A 533 30.32 21.85 3.33
CA THR A 533 29.63 22.47 2.19
C THR A 533 28.62 21.53 1.56
N ALA A 534 28.98 20.26 1.36
CA ALA A 534 28.08 19.25 0.80
C ALA A 534 26.90 18.97 1.74
N LYS A 535 27.14 18.84 3.05
CA LYS A 535 26.09 18.67 4.06
C LYS A 535 25.11 19.85 4.08
N LYS A 536 25.62 21.09 4.04
CA LYS A 536 24.78 22.30 4.01
C LYS A 536 23.92 22.40 2.75
N ARG A 537 24.44 21.96 1.60
CA ARG A 537 23.73 21.98 0.31
C ARG A 537 22.91 20.72 0.04
N GLN A 538 22.95 19.74 0.93
CA GLN A 538 22.34 18.41 0.74
C GLN A 538 22.79 17.72 -0.57
N THR A 539 24.06 17.89 -0.94
CA THR A 539 24.68 17.26 -2.11
C THR A 539 25.71 16.21 -1.69
N ASP A 540 26.18 15.36 -2.62
CA ASP A 540 27.23 14.39 -2.32
C ASP A 540 28.56 15.11 -1.98
N VAL A 541 29.36 14.51 -1.08
CA VAL A 541 30.67 15.07 -0.69
C VAL A 541 31.65 14.80 -1.84
N PRO A 542 32.23 15.82 -2.49
CA PRO A 542 33.12 15.60 -3.62
C PRO A 542 34.43 14.92 -3.17
N TYR A 543 34.99 14.08 -4.04
CA TYR A 543 36.34 13.57 -3.85
C TYR A 543 37.36 14.66 -4.20
N LEU A 544 38.39 14.78 -3.37
CA LEU A 544 39.54 15.65 -3.62
C LEU A 544 40.68 14.80 -4.23
N PRO A 545 41.17 15.15 -5.44
CA PRO A 545 42.27 14.43 -6.07
C PRO A 545 43.50 14.32 -5.17
N ALA A 546 44.21 13.19 -5.25
CA ALA A 546 45.38 12.91 -4.42
C ALA A 546 46.48 14.00 -4.49
N PRO A 547 46.84 14.54 -5.68
CA PRO A 547 47.85 15.60 -5.79
C PRO A 547 47.41 16.90 -5.11
N ASP A 548 46.13 17.27 -5.26
CA ASP A 548 45.56 18.49 -4.67
C ASP A 548 45.55 18.39 -3.14
N LEU A 549 45.19 17.23 -2.61
CA LEU A 549 45.22 16.99 -1.16
C LEU A 549 46.65 17.02 -0.61
N ALA A 550 47.61 16.39 -1.31
CA ALA A 550 49.02 16.37 -0.94
C ALA A 550 49.61 17.79 -0.93
N GLN A 551 49.26 18.62 -1.93
CA GLN A 551 49.63 20.03 -1.99
C GLN A 551 49.04 20.82 -0.81
N ARG A 552 47.75 20.62 -0.48
CA ARG A 552 47.08 21.34 0.63
C ARG A 552 47.69 21.06 2.00
N ILE A 553 48.21 19.85 2.22
CA ILE A 553 48.82 19.46 3.50
C ILE A 553 50.35 19.57 3.49
N GLY A 554 50.96 19.96 2.36
CA GLY A 554 52.39 20.22 2.22
C GLY A 554 53.28 18.96 2.22
N VAL A 555 52.81 17.86 1.64
CA VAL A 555 53.55 16.58 1.57
C VAL A 555 53.63 16.05 0.14
N SER A 556 54.52 15.10 -0.14
CA SER A 556 54.54 14.39 -1.43
C SER A 556 53.41 13.36 -1.54
N ASP A 557 53.00 13.00 -2.76
CA ASP A 557 51.97 12.00 -3.02
C ASP A 557 52.25 10.65 -2.33
N GLN A 558 53.51 10.23 -2.28
CA GLN A 558 53.94 9.01 -1.60
C GLN A 558 53.75 9.13 -0.08
N SER A 559 54.12 10.28 0.50
CA SER A 559 53.94 10.58 1.92
C SER A 559 52.47 10.72 2.32
N MET A 560 51.60 11.18 1.42
CA MET A 560 50.15 11.28 1.68
C MET A 560 49.50 9.90 1.82
N ARG A 561 49.85 8.92 0.97
CA ARG A 561 49.36 7.53 1.14
C ARG A 561 49.79 6.93 2.48
N GLN A 562 51.02 7.21 2.90
CA GLN A 562 51.52 6.78 4.21
C GLN A 562 50.82 7.51 5.36
N GLN A 563 50.51 8.80 5.20
CA GLN A 563 49.75 9.57 6.19
C GLN A 563 48.32 9.06 6.35
N LEU A 564 47.65 8.68 5.26
CA LEU A 564 46.32 8.07 5.32
C LEU A 564 46.35 6.70 6.03
N LYS A 565 47.38 5.89 5.78
CA LYS A 565 47.58 4.64 6.50
C LYS A 565 47.72 4.89 8.01
N ARG A 566 48.53 5.87 8.42
CA ARG A 566 48.69 6.28 9.82
C ARG A 566 47.40 6.82 10.45
N LEU A 567 46.59 7.55 9.68
CA LEU A 567 45.28 8.01 10.15
C LEU A 567 44.35 6.82 10.44
N ARG A 568 44.33 5.81 9.56
CA ARG A 568 43.52 4.60 9.75
C ARG A 568 43.97 3.78 10.96
N GLU A 569 45.29 3.58 11.11
CA GLU A 569 45.89 2.94 12.29
C GLU A 569 45.54 3.69 13.59
N ALA A 570 45.55 5.03 13.56
CA ALA A 570 45.19 5.85 14.71
C ALA A 570 43.70 5.74 15.12
N LEU A 571 42.83 5.27 14.23
CA LEU A 571 41.39 5.08 14.50
C LEU A 571 41.04 3.65 14.92
N GLU A 572 41.97 2.68 14.81
CA GLU A 572 41.74 1.29 15.23
C GLU A 572 41.20 1.13 16.66
N PRO A 573 41.62 1.94 17.67
CA PRO A 573 41.06 1.84 19.03
C PRO A 573 39.54 2.06 19.10
N LEU A 574 38.94 2.78 18.12
CA LEU A 574 37.49 2.98 18.05
C LEU A 574 36.71 1.69 17.77
N ASN A 575 37.34 0.70 17.13
CA ASN A 575 36.72 -0.60 16.90
C ASN A 575 36.34 -1.29 18.21
N VAL A 576 37.21 -1.15 19.21
CA VAL A 576 37.05 -1.78 20.53
C VAL A 576 36.17 -0.92 21.43
N SER A 577 36.36 0.40 21.45
CA SER A 577 35.63 1.28 22.37
C SER A 577 34.16 1.50 21.99
N MET A 578 33.84 1.50 20.70
CA MET A 578 32.46 1.73 20.22
C MET A 578 31.77 0.45 19.74
N GLY A 579 32.47 -0.68 19.68
CA GLY A 579 31.93 -1.94 19.15
C GLY A 579 31.55 -1.88 17.67
N ILE A 580 32.12 -0.93 16.92
CA ILE A 580 31.84 -0.69 15.50
C ILE A 580 32.94 -1.35 14.66
N PRO A 581 32.63 -2.28 13.74
CA PRO A 581 33.62 -2.74 12.79
C PRO A 581 33.93 -1.62 11.78
N MET A 582 35.05 -0.92 11.95
CA MET A 582 35.53 0.06 10.98
C MET A 582 36.32 -0.63 9.86
N ASP A 583 35.92 -0.35 8.63
CA ASP A 583 36.71 -0.63 7.43
C ASP A 583 37.62 0.54 7.05
N GLN A 584 38.36 0.39 5.95
CA GLN A 584 39.31 1.40 5.48
C GLN A 584 38.66 2.73 5.06
N ASP A 585 37.34 2.76 4.83
CA ASP A 585 36.59 3.88 4.30
C ASP A 585 35.62 4.48 5.33
N SER A 586 35.69 4.02 6.59
CA SER A 586 34.76 4.39 7.66
C SER A 586 34.85 5.86 8.07
N PHE A 587 36.01 6.50 7.97
CA PHE A 587 36.17 7.94 8.26
C PHE A 587 36.64 8.74 7.03
N VAL A 588 37.63 8.25 6.30
CA VAL A 588 38.10 8.85 5.02
C VAL A 588 37.96 7.82 3.92
N GLN A 589 37.08 8.08 2.95
CA GLN A 589 36.84 7.21 1.80
C GLN A 589 37.91 7.41 0.73
N THR A 590 38.39 6.32 0.16
CA THR A 590 39.30 6.31 -0.98
C THR A 590 38.61 5.78 -2.22
N LYS A 591 38.68 6.50 -3.34
CA LYS A 591 38.22 6.01 -4.63
C LYS A 591 39.32 6.13 -5.68
N GLU A 592 39.61 5.01 -6.34
CA GLU A 592 40.64 4.94 -7.36
C GLU A 592 40.40 6.02 -8.43
N ARG A 593 41.46 6.76 -8.79
CA ARG A 593 41.45 7.90 -9.73
C ARG A 593 40.65 9.14 -9.30
N ALA A 594 39.73 9.03 -8.35
CA ALA A 594 38.93 10.17 -7.87
C ALA A 594 39.55 10.87 -6.63
N GLY A 595 40.30 10.14 -5.81
CA GLY A 595 41.00 10.69 -4.64
C GLY A 595 40.32 10.38 -3.31
N TYR A 596 40.26 11.35 -2.40
CA TYR A 596 39.85 11.17 -1.00
C TYR A 596 38.74 12.13 -0.56
N ARG A 597 37.87 11.68 0.33
CA ARG A 597 36.86 12.51 1.00
C ARG A 597 36.56 12.01 2.40
N LEU A 598 36.03 12.87 3.27
CA LEU A 598 35.40 12.39 4.50
C LEU A 598 34.16 11.58 4.16
N ASN A 599 33.94 10.48 4.88
CA ASN A 599 32.81 9.60 4.64
C ASN A 599 31.49 10.39 4.82
N PRO A 600 30.62 10.46 3.79
CA PRO A 600 29.37 11.20 3.89
C PRO A 600 28.43 10.73 5.01
N GLN A 601 28.60 9.50 5.51
CA GLN A 601 27.81 8.95 6.60
C GLN A 601 28.28 9.38 7.99
N CYS A 602 29.50 9.93 8.13
CA CYS A 602 29.95 10.50 9.40
C CYS A 602 29.06 11.70 9.80
N ARG A 603 28.98 11.94 11.11
CA ARG A 603 28.28 13.09 11.69
C ARG A 603 29.25 13.96 12.46
N GLU A 604 29.36 15.20 12.03
CA GLU A 604 30.05 16.23 12.82
C GLU A 604 29.11 16.73 13.92
N ILE A 605 29.57 16.72 15.16
CA ILE A 605 28.87 17.25 16.35
C ILE A 605 29.72 18.34 17.02
N SER A 606 29.15 19.07 17.99
CA SER A 606 29.92 20.09 18.71
C SER A 606 30.95 19.44 19.65
N VAL A 607 32.01 20.19 19.98
CA VAL A 607 33.03 19.73 20.94
C VAL A 607 32.43 19.52 22.34
N ALA A 608 31.38 20.25 22.71
CA ALA A 608 30.68 20.05 23.98
C ALA A 608 29.93 18.69 23.99
N ASP A 609 29.22 18.38 22.91
CA ASP A 609 28.39 17.16 22.81
C ASP A 609 29.22 15.86 22.79
N ILE A 610 30.48 15.92 22.37
CA ILE A 610 31.37 14.76 22.33
C ILE A 610 32.08 14.50 23.66
N VAL A 611 32.30 15.54 24.46
CA VAL A 611 33.02 15.49 25.75
C VAL A 611 32.07 15.20 26.92
N ASP A 612 30.83 15.72 26.89
CA ASP A 612 29.82 15.49 27.94
C ASP A 612 29.05 14.16 27.79
N GLY A 613 29.37 13.37 26.77
CA GLY A 613 28.72 12.07 26.47
C GLY A 613 29.21 10.89 27.31
N ILE A 614 30.11 11.09 28.28
CA ILE A 614 30.55 10.07 29.25
C ILE A 614 29.58 10.12 30.44
N PRO A 615 28.83 9.03 30.76
CA PRO A 615 27.95 9.04 31.92
C PRO A 615 28.78 9.21 33.20
N SER A 616 28.57 10.33 33.88
CA SER A 616 28.96 10.51 35.28
C SER A 616 28.10 9.59 36.15
N GLY A 617 28.58 8.37 36.43
CA GLY A 617 27.79 7.42 37.22
C GLY A 617 28.46 6.10 37.58
N SER A 618 29.53 6.12 38.36
CA SER A 618 29.81 5.08 39.37
C SER A 618 30.91 5.56 40.33
N ALA A 619 30.51 6.38 41.30
CA ALA A 619 31.23 6.58 42.55
C ALA A 619 30.21 6.50 43.70
N ASN A 620 29.80 5.27 44.00
CA ASN A 620 29.63 4.69 45.34
C ASN A 620 29.09 3.27 45.21
#